data_AF-A0A7S1Z8H2-F1
#
_entry.id   AF-A0A7S1Z8H2-F1
#
_cell.length_a   1.000
_cell.length_b   1.000
_cell.length_c   1.000
_cell.angle_alpha   90.00
_cell.angle_beta   90.00
_cell.angle_gamma   90.00
#
_symmetry.space_group_name_H-M   'P 1'
#
loop_
_entity.id
_entity.type
_entity.pdbx_description
1 polymer ?
#
loop_
_entity_poly.entity_id
_entity_poly.type
_entity_poly.pdbx_seq_one_letter_code
_entity_poly.pdbx_strand_id
1 'polypeptide(L)'
;FLLDKCKAEEYRSCIYMTFGVVRSWSVHIEQSLDNHLHGFHVGMQTGNIADAMINTCVFLFNSFVCGKNLVELKKELDLFGGKMVESKHIGFHHLVRLTDLMITNLLISNDSPSLFAGENTEVKILLEQATKDKN
;
A
#
# COMPACT_ATOMS: atom_id res chain seq x y z
N PHE A 1 26.85 -3.85 7.23
CA PHE A 1 26.02 -4.81 6.47
C PHE A 1 26.67 -5.10 5.10
N LEU A 2 26.31 -6.19 4.42
CA LEU A 2 26.87 -6.56 3.11
C LEU A 2 26.59 -5.46 2.05
N LEU A 3 25.43 -4.80 2.16
CA LEU A 3 25.02 -3.64 1.37
C LEU A 3 26.01 -2.47 1.47
N ASP A 4 26.43 -2.11 2.70
CA ASP A 4 27.37 -1.00 2.92
C ASP A 4 28.75 -1.31 2.30
N LYS A 5 29.17 -2.58 2.34
CA LYS A 5 30.44 -3.02 1.71
C LYS A 5 30.38 -2.99 0.19
N CYS A 6 29.21 -3.27 -0.39
CA CYS A 6 28.99 -3.28 -1.84
C CYS A 6 28.51 -1.93 -2.40
N LYS A 7 28.27 -0.92 -1.55
CA LYS A 7 27.65 0.37 -1.91
C LYS A 7 26.32 0.21 -2.65
N ALA A 8 25.56 -0.82 -2.28
CA ALA A 8 24.39 -1.29 -3.02
C ALA A 8 23.09 -0.91 -2.29
N GLU A 9 22.98 0.36 -1.91
CA GLU A 9 21.90 0.87 -1.06
C GLU A 9 20.54 0.85 -1.77
N GLU A 10 20.53 0.87 -3.10
CA GLU A 10 19.36 0.76 -3.96
C GLU A 10 18.57 -0.55 -3.77
N TYR A 11 19.22 -1.62 -3.30
CA TYR A 11 18.57 -2.90 -3.01
C TYR A 11 17.91 -2.93 -1.64
N ARG A 12 18.20 -1.96 -0.77
CA ARG A 12 17.71 -1.96 0.60
C ARG A 12 16.18 -1.77 0.65
N SER A 13 15.60 -1.00 -0.27
CA SER A 13 14.14 -0.86 -0.39
C SER A 13 13.45 -2.19 -0.70
N CYS A 14 14.00 -2.96 -1.64
CA CYS A 14 13.52 -4.31 -1.97
C CYS A 14 13.66 -5.28 -0.79
N ILE A 15 14.80 -5.23 -0.07
CA ILE A 15 15.00 -6.06 1.12
C ILE A 15 13.97 -5.75 2.19
N TYR A 16 13.67 -4.48 2.46
CA TYR A 16 12.63 -4.11 3.43
C TYR A 16 11.24 -4.58 3.01
N MET A 17 10.91 -4.50 1.72
CA MET A 17 9.67 -5.05 1.19
C MET A 17 9.59 -6.55 1.46
N THR A 18 10.57 -7.33 0.98
CA THR A 18 10.54 -8.80 1.11
C THR A 18 10.55 -9.22 2.57
N PHE A 19 11.40 -8.59 3.39
CA PHE A 19 11.48 -8.91 4.81
C PHE A 19 10.21 -8.52 5.55
N GLY A 20 9.60 -7.36 5.26
CA GLY A 20 8.34 -6.96 5.87
C GLY A 20 7.21 -7.96 5.61
N VAL A 21 7.07 -8.42 4.36
CA VAL A 21 6.08 -9.43 3.96
C VAL A 21 6.35 -10.76 4.66
N VAL A 22 7.57 -11.31 4.57
CA VAL A 22 7.89 -12.62 5.17
C VAL A 22 7.85 -12.57 6.69
N ARG A 23 8.32 -11.47 7.29
CA ARG A 23 8.33 -11.29 8.75
C ARG A 23 6.91 -11.32 9.31
N SER A 24 5.93 -10.76 8.61
CA SER A 24 4.52 -10.80 9.03
C SER A 24 3.95 -12.22 9.25
N TRP A 25 4.60 -13.26 8.71
CA TRP A 25 4.18 -14.65 8.93
C TRP A 25 4.65 -15.23 10.26
N SER A 26 5.64 -14.60 10.89
CA SER A 26 6.25 -15.05 12.15
C SER A 26 6.05 -14.07 13.31
N VAL A 27 5.65 -12.83 13.03
CA VAL A 27 5.32 -11.81 14.05
C VAL A 27 4.04 -11.07 13.68
N HIS A 28 3.47 -10.36 14.66
CA HIS A 28 2.30 -9.51 14.42
C HIS A 28 2.57 -8.49 13.31
N ILE A 29 1.62 -8.33 12.37
CA ILE A 29 1.75 -7.45 11.20
C ILE A 29 2.17 -6.02 11.59
N GLU A 30 1.72 -5.51 12.72
CA GLU A 30 2.09 -4.18 13.21
C GLU A 30 3.61 -3.99 13.31
N GLN A 31 4.35 -5.05 13.67
CA GLN A 31 5.82 -5.01 13.76
C GLN A 31 6.52 -4.92 12.38
N SER A 32 5.77 -5.09 11.29
CA SER A 32 6.27 -4.94 9.91
C SER A 32 6.08 -3.53 9.35
N LEU A 33 5.25 -2.69 9.97
CA LEU A 33 4.88 -1.37 9.43
C LEU A 33 6.10 -0.45 9.26
N ASP A 34 6.96 -0.39 10.27
CA ASP A 34 8.17 0.45 10.24
C ASP A 34 9.12 0.05 9.11
N ASN A 35 9.24 -1.25 8.83
CA ASN A 35 10.08 -1.74 7.73
C ASN A 35 9.58 -1.21 6.39
N HIS A 36 8.27 -1.22 6.18
CA HIS A 36 7.68 -0.72 4.94
C HIS A 36 7.82 0.80 4.81
N LEU A 37 7.60 1.55 5.89
CA LEU A 37 7.82 3.00 5.86
C LEU A 37 9.28 3.36 5.56
N HIS A 38 10.21 2.63 6.16
CA HIS A 38 11.64 2.80 5.89
C HIS A 38 12.00 2.39 4.45
N GLY A 39 11.42 1.30 3.94
CA GLY A 39 11.55 0.86 2.56
C GLY A 39 11.08 1.93 1.56
N PHE A 40 9.98 2.61 1.85
CA PHE A 40 9.52 3.78 1.08
C PHE A 40 10.58 4.89 1.04
N HIS A 41 11.08 5.32 2.21
CA HIS A 41 12.07 6.39 2.27
C HIS A 41 13.35 6.06 1.52
N VAL A 42 13.87 4.85 1.69
CA VAL A 42 15.07 4.39 0.97
C VAL A 42 14.82 4.38 -0.53
N GLY A 43 13.69 3.81 -0.98
CA GLY A 43 13.37 3.76 -2.41
C GLY A 43 13.24 5.16 -3.04
N MET A 44 12.64 6.11 -2.32
CA MET A 44 12.58 7.51 -2.75
C MET A 44 13.97 8.16 -2.82
N GLN A 45 14.86 7.89 -1.86
CA GLN A 45 16.21 8.45 -1.81
C GLN A 45 17.13 7.86 -2.89
N THR A 46 17.01 6.58 -3.19
CA THR A 46 17.86 5.87 -4.17
C THR A 46 17.28 5.90 -5.59
N GLY A 47 16.12 6.53 -5.80
CA GLY A 47 15.43 6.57 -7.09
C GLY A 47 14.74 5.26 -7.48
N ASN A 48 14.65 4.29 -6.56
CA ASN A 48 13.97 3.03 -6.77
C ASN A 48 12.47 3.18 -6.44
N ILE A 49 11.78 3.95 -7.28
CA ILE A 49 10.41 4.44 -7.02
C ILE A 49 9.39 3.32 -6.98
N ALA A 50 9.55 2.28 -7.82
CA ALA A 50 8.63 1.15 -7.83
C ALA A 50 8.61 0.42 -6.47
N ASP A 51 9.79 0.16 -5.90
CA ASP A 51 9.91 -0.45 -4.57
C ASP A 51 9.33 0.45 -3.48
N ALA A 52 9.49 1.78 -3.61
CA ALA A 52 8.89 2.73 -2.68
C ALA A 52 7.35 2.67 -2.73
N MET A 53 6.76 2.58 -3.92
CA MET A 53 5.31 2.48 -4.10
C MET A 53 4.76 1.16 -3.57
N ILE A 54 5.44 0.03 -3.80
CA ILE A 54 5.01 -1.26 -3.25
C ILE A 54 5.04 -1.25 -1.72
N ASN A 55 6.14 -0.79 -1.12
CA ASN A 55 6.24 -0.64 0.33
C ASN A 55 5.10 0.22 0.90
N THR A 56 4.74 1.29 0.20
CA THR A 56 3.63 2.17 0.58
C THR A 56 2.29 1.45 0.52
N CYS A 57 1.99 0.71 -0.56
CA CYS A 57 0.76 -0.08 -0.67
C CYS A 57 0.62 -1.07 0.49
N VAL A 58 1.71 -1.80 0.82
CA VAL A 58 1.71 -2.78 1.91
C VAL A 58 1.56 -2.09 3.26
N PHE A 59 2.26 -0.98 3.51
CA PHE A 59 2.12 -0.20 4.74
C PHE A 59 0.67 0.25 4.97
N LEU A 60 0.01 0.80 3.95
CA LEU A 60 -1.35 1.33 4.04
C LEU A 60 -2.36 0.21 4.31
N PHE A 61 -2.26 -0.91 3.59
CA PHE A 61 -3.12 -2.06 3.80
C PHE A 61 -2.89 -2.71 5.18
N ASN A 62 -1.63 -2.88 5.59
CA ASN A 62 -1.31 -3.45 6.89
C ASN A 62 -1.77 -2.55 8.04
N SER A 63 -1.67 -1.23 7.89
CA SER A 63 -2.18 -0.26 8.85
C SER A 63 -3.70 -0.39 9.02
N PHE A 64 -4.42 -0.61 7.91
CA PHE A 64 -5.86 -0.83 7.92
C PHE A 64 -6.22 -2.08 8.73
N VAL A 65 -5.62 -3.24 8.41
CA VAL A 65 -5.95 -4.51 9.08
C VAL A 65 -5.47 -4.57 10.53
N CYS A 66 -4.46 -3.78 10.91
CA CYS A 66 -4.06 -3.59 12.30
C CYS A 66 -4.99 -2.69 13.12
N GLY A 67 -6.04 -2.13 12.51
CA GLY A 67 -7.02 -1.30 13.21
C GLY A 67 -6.52 0.10 13.53
N LYS A 68 -5.60 0.64 12.72
CA LYS A 68 -5.21 2.06 12.82
C LYS A 68 -6.45 2.95 12.68
N ASN A 69 -6.42 4.12 13.31
CA ASN A 69 -7.50 5.09 13.21
C ASN A 69 -7.84 5.40 11.74
N LEU A 70 -9.09 5.15 11.35
CA LEU A 70 -9.54 5.24 9.97
C LEU A 70 -9.43 6.66 9.38
N VAL A 71 -9.63 7.70 10.20
CA VAL A 71 -9.54 9.10 9.76
C VAL A 71 -8.09 9.49 9.49
N GLU A 72 -7.16 9.03 10.33
CA GLU A 72 -5.72 9.25 10.11
C GLU A 72 -5.23 8.48 8.89
N LEU A 73 -5.63 7.21 8.76
CA LEU A 73 -5.23 6.38 7.64
C LEU A 73 -5.77 6.92 6.30
N LYS A 74 -6.96 7.53 6.28
CA LYS A 74 -7.49 8.21 5.09
C LYS A 74 -6.61 9.36 4.62
N LYS A 75 -6.08 10.17 5.54
CA LYS A 75 -5.13 11.24 5.20
C LYS A 75 -3.83 10.69 4.61
N GLU A 76 -3.34 9.57 5.15
CA GLU A 76 -2.15 8.91 4.61
C GLU A 76 -2.40 8.32 3.22
N LEU A 77 -3.54 7.68 3.00
CA LEU A 77 -3.95 7.18 1.68
C LEU A 77 -4.01 8.32 0.65
N ASP A 78 -4.57 9.47 0.99
CA ASP A 78 -4.64 10.63 0.08
C ASP A 78 -3.24 11.19 -0.23
N LEU A 79 -2.38 11.32 0.79
CA LEU A 79 -1.00 11.79 0.63
C LEU A 79 -0.18 10.87 -0.29
N PHE A 80 -0.17 9.57 0.01
CA PHE A 80 0.60 8.59 -0.74
C PHE A 80 -0.02 8.30 -2.12
N GLY A 81 -1.35 8.32 -2.21
CA GLY A 81 -2.08 8.22 -3.47
C GLY A 81 -1.70 9.35 -4.42
N GLY A 82 -1.57 10.59 -3.94
CA GLY A 82 -1.08 11.73 -4.73
C GLY A 82 0.33 11.50 -5.28
N LYS A 83 1.26 11.00 -4.44
CA LYS A 83 2.64 10.66 -4.85
C LYS A 83 2.68 9.58 -5.94
N MET A 84 1.77 8.60 -5.90
CA MET A 84 1.67 7.57 -6.93
C MET A 84 1.22 8.15 -8.28
N VAL A 85 0.31 9.12 -8.27
CA VAL A 85 -0.12 9.83 -9.48
C VAL A 85 1.02 10.70 -10.03
N GLU A 86 1.66 11.50 -9.19
CA GLU A 86 2.79 12.36 -9.56
C GLU A 86 3.94 11.57 -10.19
N SER A 87 4.23 10.40 -9.64
CA SER A 87 5.28 9.50 -10.14
C SER A 87 4.85 8.62 -11.32
N LYS A 88 3.63 8.79 -11.85
CA LYS A 88 3.04 8.02 -12.98
C LYS A 88 2.84 6.52 -12.70
N HIS A 89 2.72 6.14 -11.43
CA HIS A 89 2.52 4.78 -10.97
C HIS A 89 1.04 4.47 -10.69
N ILE A 90 0.21 4.63 -11.71
CA ILE A 90 -1.27 4.56 -11.60
C ILE A 90 -1.77 3.18 -11.11
N GLY A 91 -1.07 2.10 -11.46
CA GLY A 91 -1.42 0.76 -10.97
C GLY A 91 -1.36 0.66 -9.43
N PHE A 92 -0.35 1.28 -8.80
CA PHE A 92 -0.26 1.32 -7.33
C PHE A 92 -1.30 2.26 -6.72
N HIS A 93 -1.59 3.39 -7.39
CA HIS A 93 -2.68 4.28 -7.00
C HIS A 93 -4.00 3.52 -6.90
N HIS A 94 -4.34 2.74 -7.91
CA HIS A 94 -5.55 1.91 -7.93
C HIS A 94 -5.62 0.90 -6.78
N LEU A 95 -4.50 0.27 -6.41
CA LEU A 95 -4.45 -0.66 -5.28
C LEU A 95 -4.75 0.05 -3.95
N VAL A 96 -4.18 1.24 -3.75
CA VAL A 96 -4.45 2.09 -2.58
C VAL A 96 -5.91 2.55 -2.54
N ARG A 97 -6.53 2.82 -3.70
CA ARG A 97 -7.95 3.18 -3.81
C ARG A 97 -8.90 2.08 -3.31
N LEU A 98 -8.50 0.81 -3.39
CA LEU A 98 -9.28 -0.30 -2.80
C LEU A 98 -9.34 -0.19 -1.28
N THR A 99 -8.21 0.13 -0.65
CA THR A 99 -8.14 0.35 0.80
C THR A 99 -8.96 1.58 1.18
N ASP A 100 -8.88 2.66 0.41
CA ASP A 100 -9.68 3.84 0.67
C ASP A 100 -11.19 3.59 0.58
N LEU A 101 -11.63 2.74 -0.36
CA LEU A 101 -13.03 2.34 -0.48
C LEU A 101 -13.50 1.58 0.76
N MET A 102 -12.70 0.63 1.25
CA MET A 102 -13.02 -0.11 2.49
C MET A 102 -13.15 0.83 3.69
N ILE A 103 -12.20 1.76 3.85
CA ILE A 103 -12.23 2.75 4.93
C ILE A 103 -13.46 3.65 4.83
N THR A 104 -13.76 4.13 3.62
CA THR A 104 -14.91 5.02 3.38
C THR A 104 -16.23 4.32 3.73
N ASN A 105 -16.39 3.05 3.33
CA ASN A 105 -17.58 2.26 3.65
C ASN A 105 -17.77 2.08 5.16
N LEU A 106 -16.69 1.89 5.91
CA LEU A 106 -16.72 1.77 7.36
C LEU A 106 -17.04 3.10 8.05
N LEU A 107 -16.50 4.22 7.56
CA LEU A 107 -16.73 5.54 8.15
C LEU A 107 -18.17 6.04 7.96
N ILE A 108 -18.81 5.73 6.83
CA ILE A 108 -20.16 6.20 6.50
C ILE A 108 -21.25 5.37 7.22
N SER A 109 -20.89 4.31 7.96
CA SER A 109 -21.85 3.38 8.58
C SER A 109 -22.84 2.79 7.57
N ASN A 110 -22.31 2.31 6.44
CA ASN A 110 -23.10 1.61 5.44
C ASN A 110 -23.68 0.30 6.03
N ASP A 111 -24.93 -0.03 5.72
CA ASP A 111 -25.61 -1.28 6.11
C ASP A 111 -24.84 -2.54 5.66
N SER A 112 -23.95 -2.40 4.67
CA SER A 112 -23.04 -3.46 4.23
C SER A 112 -21.62 -2.93 3.98
N PRO A 113 -20.81 -2.74 5.04
CA PRO A 113 -19.47 -2.16 4.92
C PRO A 113 -18.49 -3.03 4.14
N SER A 114 -18.74 -4.35 4.10
CA SER A 114 -17.95 -5.35 3.36
C SER A 114 -18.26 -5.41 1.87
N LEU A 115 -19.33 -4.75 1.42
CA LEU A 115 -19.65 -4.67 0.00
C LEU A 115 -18.76 -3.60 -0.63
N PHE A 116 -17.99 -3.95 -1.65
CA PHE A 116 -17.30 -2.99 -2.52
C PHE A 116 -18.32 -2.26 -3.41
N ALA A 117 -19.29 -1.59 -2.78
CA ALA A 117 -20.34 -0.82 -3.39
C ALA A 117 -20.14 0.65 -3.01
N GLY A 118 -19.27 1.33 -3.74
CA GLY A 118 -19.13 2.78 -3.71
C GLY A 118 -19.12 3.33 -5.13
N GLU A 119 -19.44 4.61 -5.29
CA GLU A 119 -19.34 5.36 -6.56
C GLU A 119 -17.87 5.62 -6.98
N ASN A 120 -16.94 4.73 -6.62
CA ASN A 120 -15.59 4.82 -7.16
C ASN A 120 -15.53 4.09 -8.50
N THR A 121 -15.83 4.84 -9.56
CA THR A 121 -15.92 4.37 -10.95
C THR A 121 -14.65 3.63 -11.40
N GLU A 122 -13.48 4.02 -10.90
CA GLU A 122 -12.19 3.40 -11.25
C GLU A 122 -12.03 1.99 -10.65
N VAL A 123 -12.45 1.80 -9.39
CA VAL A 123 -12.44 0.49 -8.73
C VAL A 123 -13.43 -0.47 -9.40
N LYS A 124 -14.60 0.02 -9.81
CA LYS A 124 -15.57 -0.78 -10.57
C LYS A 124 -14.97 -1.29 -11.89
N ILE A 125 -14.28 -0.43 -12.64
CA ILE A 125 -13.64 -0.81 -13.90
C ILE A 125 -12.61 -1.94 -13.68
N LEU A 126 -11.80 -1.86 -12.62
CA LEU A 126 -10.81 -2.90 -12.31
C LEU A 126 -11.46 -4.23 -11.90
N LEU A 127 -12.53 -4.18 -11.11
CA LEU A 127 -13.29 -5.37 -10.72
C LEU A 127 -13.98 -6.01 -11.93
N GLU A 128 -14.54 -5.20 -12.83
CA GLU A 128 -15.18 -5.67 -14.06
C GLU A 128 -14.17 -6.31 -15.03
N GLN A 129 -12.97 -5.75 -15.15
CA GLN A 129 -11.89 -6.33 -15.96
C GLN A 129 -11.41 -7.67 -15.39
N ALA A 130 -11.14 -7.73 -14.09
CA ALA A 130 -10.72 -8.96 -13.42
C ALA A 130 -11.77 -10.09 -13.46
N THR A 131 -13.05 -9.74 -13.61
CA THR A 131 -14.14 -10.71 -13.77
C THR A 131 -14.26 -11.21 -15.22
N LYS A 132 -13.90 -10.37 -16.21
CA LYS A 132 -13.88 -10.76 -17.62
C LYS A 132 -12.73 -11.70 -17.96
N ASP A 133 -11.57 -11.55 -17.33
CA ASP A 133 -10.39 -12.42 -17.56
C ASP A 133 -10.53 -13.84 -16.98
N LYS A 134 -11.63 -14.13 -16.25
CA LYS A 134 -11.92 -15.44 -15.66
C LYS A 134 -12.92 -16.30 -16.47
N ASN A 135 -13.46 -15.76 -17.57
CA ASN A 135 -14.38 -16.44 -18.48
C ASN A 135 -13.75 -16.62 -19.86
#